data_AF-A0A2V1JRG3-F1
#
_entry.id   AF-A0A2V1JRG3-F1
#
_cell.length_a   1.000
_cell.length_b   1.000
_cell.length_c   1.000
_cell.angle_alpha   90.00
_cell.angle_beta   90.00
_cell.angle_gamma   90.00
#
_symmetry.space_group_name_H-M   'P 1'
#
loop_
_entity.id
_entity.type
_entity.pdbx_description
1 polymer ?
#
loop_
_entity_poly.entity_id
_entity_poly.type
_entity_poly.pdbx_seq_one_letter_code
_entity_poly.pdbx_strand_id
1 'polypeptide(L)' 'MEKYKFTGETKTIDLPFGTVTLHRIKAVVEFGLVKVGDLGGWIEKEENLSHEENAWVYGNAKVYDNAKV' A
#
# COMPACT_ATOMS: atom_id res chain seq x y z
N MET A 1 13.67 1.44 -7.29
CA MET A 1 14.14 1.31 -5.88
C MET A 1 12.94 0.87 -5.06
N GLU A 2 13.10 -0.15 -4.21
CA GLU A 2 12.00 -0.58 -3.34
C GLU A 2 11.74 0.52 -2.30
N LYS A 3 10.54 1.11 -2.33
CA LYS A 3 10.16 2.25 -1.48
C LYS A 3 9.48 1.82 -0.19
N TYR A 4 8.84 0.66 -0.21
CA TYR A 4 8.09 0.12 0.91
C TYR A 4 8.10 -1.40 0.91
N LYS A 5 7.73 -1.96 2.05
CA LYS A 5 7.48 -3.38 2.23
C LYS A 5 6.15 -3.61 2.91
N PHE A 6 5.59 -4.82 2.77
CA PHE A 6 4.48 -5.25 3.60
C PHE A 6 4.94 -5.47 5.04
N THR A 7 4.11 -5.04 5.99
CA THR A 7 4.38 -5.22 7.43
C THR A 7 4.07 -6.63 7.93
N GLY A 8 3.29 -7.40 7.16
CA GLY A 8 2.67 -8.65 7.58
C GLY A 8 1.26 -8.47 8.15
N GLU A 9 0.83 -7.24 8.49
CA GLU A 9 -0.56 -6.98 8.84
C GLU A 9 -1.45 -7.12 7.61
N THR A 10 -2.52 -7.89 7.76
CA THR A 10 -3.53 -8.09 6.71
C THR A 10 -4.92 -7.72 7.19
N LYS A 11 -5.78 -7.37 6.25
CA LYS A 11 -7.22 -7.29 6.49
C LYS A 11 -7.98 -7.74 5.27
N THR A 12 -9.14 -8.32 5.52
CA THR A 12 -10.03 -8.80 4.48
C THR A 12 -11.20 -7.85 4.35
N ILE A 13 -11.59 -7.55 3.11
CA ILE A 13 -12.82 -6.80 2.81
C ILE A 13 -13.73 -7.67 1.94
N ASP A 14 -15.00 -7.72 2.30
CA ASP A 14 -16.02 -8.41 1.52
C ASP A 14 -16.68 -7.44 0.55
N LEU A 15 -16.70 -7.84 -0.72
CA LEU A 15 -17.30 -7.12 -1.82
C LEU A 15 -18.46 -7.97 -2.39
N PRO A 16 -19.42 -7.36 -3.11
CA PRO A 16 -20.53 -8.11 -3.71
C PRO A 16 -20.10 -9.22 -4.70
N PHE A 17 -18.86 -9.18 -5.18
CA PHE A 17 -18.31 -10.06 -6.23
C PHE A 17 -17.12 -10.91 -5.72
N GLY A 18 -16.84 -10.90 -4.42
CA GLY A 18 -15.75 -11.66 -3.84
C GLY A 18 -15.10 -10.97 -2.65
N THR A 19 -13.95 -11.48 -2.24
CA THR A 19 -13.26 -11.01 -1.05
C THR A 19 -11.83 -10.64 -1.43
N VAL A 20 -11.35 -9.50 -0.92
CA VAL A 20 -9.99 -9.01 -1.18
C VAL A 20 -9.21 -8.97 0.13
N THR A 21 -7.98 -9.49 0.08
CA THR A 21 -7.02 -9.35 1.18
C THR A 21 -6.10 -8.17 0.90
N LEU A 22 -6.00 -7.25 1.85
CA LEU A 22 -5.11 -6.10 1.77
C LEU A 22 -3.97 -6.23 2.76
N HIS A 23 -2.83 -5.68 2.39
CA HIS A 23 -1.58 -5.70 3.14
C HIS A 23 -1.19 -4.27 3.52
N ARG A 24 -0.85 -4.05 4.79
CA ARG A 24 -0.37 -2.75 5.26
C ARG A 24 1.07 -2.53 4.80
N ILE A 25 1.34 -1.36 4.22
CA ILE A 25 2.69 -0.98 3.77
C ILE A 25 3.45 -0.16 4.82
N LYS A 26 4.78 -0.27 4.78
CA LYS A 26 5.72 0.53 5.56
C LYS A 26 6.87 1.01 4.69
N ALA A 27 7.19 2.30 4.77
CA ALA A 27 8.28 2.87 3.99
C ALA A 27 9.64 2.32 4.44
N VAL A 28 10.50 2.00 3.48
CA VAL A 28 11.89 1.54 3.72
C VAL A 28 12.94 2.56 3.33
N VAL A 29 12.54 3.61 2.61
CA VAL A 29 13.38 4.74 2.17
C VAL A 29 12.59 6.04 2.39
N GLU A 30 13.28 7.18 2.50
CA GLU A 30 12.60 8.48 2.49
C GLU A 30 12.37 8.97 1.06
N PHE A 31 11.24 9.61 0.80
CA PHE A 31 10.90 10.22 -0.48
C PHE A 31 9.72 11.18 -0.31
N GLY A 32 9.78 12.33 -0.98
CA GLY A 32 8.75 13.37 -0.86
C GLY A 32 8.55 13.80 0.60
N LEU A 33 7.36 13.50 1.15
CA LEU A 33 7.00 13.78 2.55
C LEU A 33 7.03 12.53 3.44
N VAL A 34 7.39 11.37 2.89
CA VAL A 34 7.39 10.07 3.58
C VAL A 34 8.77 9.78 4.14
N LYS A 35 8.84 9.39 5.41
CA LYS A 35 10.08 9.03 6.10
C LYS A 35 10.22 7.51 6.21
N VAL A 36 11.47 7.06 6.35
CA VAL A 36 11.78 5.66 6.62
C VAL A 36 11.01 5.19 7.85
N GLY A 37 10.27 4.11 7.70
CA GLY A 37 9.49 3.50 8.78
C GLY A 37 8.06 4.01 8.93
N ASP A 38 7.63 5.02 8.17
CA ASP A 38 6.25 5.49 8.18
C ASP A 38 5.29 4.38 7.73
N LEU A 39 4.20 4.21 8.48
CA LEU A 39 3.11 3.32 8.10
C LEU A 39 2.22 4.00 7.06
N GLY A 40 2.13 3.40 5.87
CA GLY A 40 1.24 3.86 4.80
C GLY A 40 -0.16 3.27 4.94
N GLY A 41 -0.93 3.20 3.86
CA GLY A 41 -2.24 2.58 3.81
C GLY A 41 -2.20 1.09 3.48
N TRP A 42 -3.24 0.63 2.80
CA TRP A 42 -3.47 -0.79 2.51
C TRP A 42 -3.53 -1.00 1.00
N ILE A 43 -2.76 -1.95 0.49
CA ILE A 43 -2.81 -2.35 -0.92
C ILE A 43 -3.01 -3.86 -1.04
N GLU A 44 -3.67 -4.32 -2.09
CA GLU A 44 -3.85 -5.75 -2.35
C GLU A 44 -2.56 -6.39 -2.87
N LYS A 45 -1.91 -5.77 -3.84
CA LYS A 45 -0.70 -6.25 -4.50
C LYS A 45 0.25 -5.10 -4.79
N GLU A 46 1.53 -5.42 -4.98
CA GLU A 46 2.60 -4.43 -5.20
C GLU A 46 2.29 -3.49 -6.39
N GLU A 47 1.65 -4.01 -7.44
CA GLU A 47 1.27 -3.25 -8.63
C GLU A 47 0.25 -2.12 -8.36
N ASN A 48 -0.44 -2.15 -7.22
CA ASN A 48 -1.38 -1.09 -6.84
C ASN A 48 -0.67 0.20 -6.40
N LEU A 49 0.63 0.14 -6.05
CA LEU A 49 1.39 1.32 -5.61
C LEU A 49 2.76 1.34 -6.29
N SER A 50 2.93 2.32 -7.17
CA SER A 50 4.14 2.52 -7.95
C SER A 50 5.37 2.79 -7.09
N HIS A 51 6.48 2.17 -7.49
CA HIS A 51 7.79 2.48 -6.96
C HIS A 51 8.42 3.74 -7.58
N GLU A 52 7.73 4.40 -8.51
CA GLU A 52 8.18 5.63 -9.17
C GLU A 52 7.76 6.88 -8.38
N GLU A 53 8.55 7.94 -8.52
CA GLU A 53 8.33 9.26 -7.94
C GLU A 53 7.88 9.20 -6.45
N ASN A 54 6.87 10.00 -6.10
CA ASN A 54 6.37 10.17 -4.73
C ASN A 54 5.06 9.42 -4.46
N ALA A 55 4.70 8.44 -5.28
CA ALA A 55 3.50 7.64 -5.08
C ALA A 55 3.49 7.02 -3.67
N TRP A 56 2.40 7.27 -2.92
CA TRP A 56 2.20 6.78 -1.56
C TRP A 56 0.72 6.69 -1.20
N VAL A 57 0.37 5.65 -0.46
CA VAL A 57 -0.97 5.51 0.12
C VAL A 57 -0.87 5.89 1.59
N TYR A 58 -1.62 6.90 2.04
CA TYR A 58 -1.60 7.37 3.43
C TYR A 58 -2.71 6.75 4.29
N GLY A 59 -2.43 6.65 5.59
CA GLY A 59 -3.44 6.39 6.62
C GLY A 59 -4.16 5.05 6.48
N ASN A 60 -5.49 5.10 6.30
CA ASN A 60 -6.34 3.91 6.18
C ASN A 60 -6.94 3.73 4.77
N ALA A 61 -6.40 4.46 3.78
CA ALA A 61 -6.81 4.30 2.39
C ALA A 61 -6.52 2.86 1.92
N LYS A 62 -7.38 2.36 1.03
CA LYS A 62 -7.36 1.00 0.50
C LYS A 62 -7.29 1.09 -1.02
N VAL A 63 -6.29 0.47 -1.62
CA VAL A 63 -6.12 0.41 -3.08
C VAL A 63 -6.07 -1.05 -3.48
N TYR A 64 -6.97 -1.47 -4.37
CA TYR A 64 -7.13 -2.88 -4.74
C TYR A 64 -7.70 -3.00 -6.15
N ASP A 65 -7.79 -4.25 -6.62
CA ASP A 65 -8.18 -4.60 -7.97
C ASP A 65 -7.31 -3.87 -9.01
N ASN A 66 -7.91 -3.16 -9.95
CA ASN A 66 -7.21 -2.50 -11.06
C ASN A 66 -6.73 -1.08 -10.71
N ALA A 67 -6.97 -0.60 -9.50
CA ALA A 67 -6.53 0.73 -9.08
C ALA A 67 -5.00 0.79 -8.92
N LYS A 68 -4.38 1.88 -9.40
CA LYS A 68 -2.93 2.12 -9.31
C LYS A 68 -2.67 3.55 -8.85
N VAL A 69 -1.72 3.69 -7.93
CA VAL A 69 -1.26 4.96 -7.36
C VAL A 69 0.21 5.16 -7.68
#